data_AF-A0A5D2LQF1-F1
#
_entry.id   AF-A0A5D2LQF1-F1
#
_cell.length_a   1.000
_cell.length_b   1.000
_cell.length_c   1.000
_cell.angle_alpha   90.00
_cell.angle_beta   90.00
_cell.angle_gamma   90.00
#
_symmetry.space_group_name_H-M   'P 1'
#
loop_
_entity.id
_entity.type
_entity.pdbx_description
1 polymer ?
#
loop_
_entity_poly.entity_id
_entity_poly.type
_entity_poly.pdbx_seq_one_letter_code
_entity_poly.pdbx_strand_id
1 'polypeptide(L)'
;MAEGVGEEKKKFSIWDLPDVPMGQLPPHLELQRSRVSCNKDAPIHTESIQYSGAYASMGTDNSSRLDRFSNNFRVEVVRLNEDDMEFDMIGTDAAIANSFSGILIAEPNEKNTIVFKLHVQCKRGSPRIKVKSDALKWLPNGSELVKETRNVASDSSSKPETYTYFGCSQETIPEFVKNPIIPKYPDIIIAKLGPGQEIELEAHAVKGIGKTHAKWSPVATAWYRMLPELYYWKISKMTLLKNSKANALLMCLI
;
A
#
# COMPACT_ATOMS: atom_id res chain seq x y z
N MET A 1 -19.78 27.00 79.00
CA MET A 1 -19.14 26.11 78.00
C MET A 1 -20.25 25.41 77.25
N ALA A 2 -20.49 25.83 76.01
CA ALA A 2 -21.38 25.12 75.09
C ALA A 2 -20.65 25.10 73.74
N GLU A 3 -20.06 23.96 73.41
CA GLU A 3 -19.38 23.74 72.14
C GLU A 3 -20.43 23.53 71.05
N GLY A 4 -20.34 24.31 69.98
CA GLY A 4 -21.15 24.14 68.77
C GLY A 4 -20.57 23.01 67.93
N VAL A 5 -21.38 21.99 67.66
CA VAL A 5 -21.05 20.88 66.76
C VAL A 5 -21.12 21.41 65.32
N GLY A 6 -19.97 21.53 64.66
CA GLY A 6 -19.88 21.85 63.24
C GLY A 6 -20.26 20.62 62.41
N GLU A 7 -21.26 20.77 61.54
CA GLU A 7 -21.61 19.75 60.55
C GLU A 7 -20.48 19.60 59.52
N GLU A 8 -19.83 18.43 59.51
CA GLU A 8 -18.91 18.03 58.44
C GLU A 8 -19.69 17.90 57.13
N LYS A 9 -19.42 18.80 56.18
CA LYS A 9 -19.85 18.65 54.79
C LYS A 9 -19.19 17.41 54.20
N LYS A 10 -19.90 16.29 54.16
CA LYS A 10 -19.50 15.11 53.39
C LYS A 10 -19.20 15.53 51.94
N LYS A 11 -17.94 15.43 51.53
CA LYS A 11 -17.55 15.50 50.12
C LYS A 11 -18.24 14.35 49.39
N PHE A 12 -19.31 14.65 48.68
CA PHE A 12 -19.95 13.70 47.79
C PHE A 12 -19.04 13.51 46.58
N SER A 13 -18.50 12.31 46.39
CA SER A 13 -17.77 11.97 45.18
C SER A 13 -18.80 11.76 44.07
N ILE A 14 -18.59 12.37 42.90
CA ILE A 14 -19.50 12.19 41.76
C ILE A 14 -19.59 10.71 41.32
N TRP A 15 -18.58 9.91 41.70
CA TRP A 15 -18.45 8.49 41.43
C TRP A 15 -19.32 7.59 42.32
N ASP A 16 -19.90 8.13 43.40
CA ASP A 16 -20.75 7.38 44.35
C ASP A 16 -22.24 7.44 43.96
N LEU A 17 -22.57 8.05 42.82
CA LEU A 17 -23.94 8.12 42.29
C LEU A 17 -24.31 6.82 41.56
N PRO A 18 -25.49 6.24 41.85
CA PRO A 18 -25.95 4.97 41.27
C PRO A 18 -26.17 5.02 39.74
N ASP A 19 -26.18 6.22 39.16
CA ASP A 19 -26.36 6.48 37.72
C ASP A 19 -25.04 6.53 36.94
N VAL A 20 -23.88 6.35 37.60
CA VAL A 20 -22.57 6.37 36.95
C VAL A 20 -22.15 4.94 36.60
N PRO A 21 -22.25 4.50 35.33
CA PRO A 21 -21.87 3.15 34.94
C PRO A 21 -20.37 2.95 35.14
N MET A 22 -19.99 2.16 36.15
CA MET A 22 -18.60 1.79 36.38
C MET A 22 -18.13 0.83 35.28
N GLY A 23 -17.10 1.23 34.52
CA GLY A 23 -16.41 0.36 33.57
C GLY A 23 -17.06 0.21 32.18
N GLN A 24 -18.17 0.89 31.91
CA GLN A 24 -18.75 0.97 30.56
C GLN A 24 -18.96 2.44 30.17
N LEU A 25 -18.47 2.81 28.99
CA LEU A 25 -18.63 4.16 28.48
C LEU A 25 -20.12 4.44 28.18
N PRO A 26 -20.62 5.66 28.49
CA PRO A 26 -21.93 6.11 28.06
C PRO A 26 -22.16 5.88 26.55
N PRO A 27 -23.40 5.56 26.13
CA PRO A 27 -23.68 5.19 24.73
C PRO A 27 -23.22 6.21 23.67
N HIS A 28 -23.27 7.50 24.00
CA HIS A 28 -22.82 8.56 23.10
C HIS A 28 -21.29 8.61 22.94
N LEU A 29 -20.53 8.29 24.00
CA LEU A 29 -19.06 8.20 23.95
C LEU A 29 -18.59 6.93 23.26
N GLU A 30 -19.29 5.80 23.44
CA GLU A 30 -19.04 4.57 22.67
C GLU A 30 -19.27 4.79 21.17
N LEU A 31 -20.35 5.50 20.82
CA LEU A 31 -20.63 5.84 19.43
C LEU A 31 -19.51 6.73 18.84
N GLN A 32 -19.10 7.77 19.57
CA GLN A 32 -17.99 8.64 19.17
C GLN A 32 -16.65 7.88 19.03
N ARG A 33 -16.39 6.88 19.88
CA ARG A 33 -15.16 6.08 19.83
C ARG A 33 -15.12 5.11 18.65
N SER A 34 -16.28 4.58 18.27
CA SER A 34 -16.38 3.42 17.36
C SER A 34 -16.89 3.75 15.97
N ARG A 35 -17.51 4.91 15.76
CA ARG A 35 -18.17 5.26 14.50
C ARG A 35 -17.86 6.69 14.07
N VAL A 36 -17.63 6.83 12.76
CA VAL A 36 -17.62 8.13 12.08
C VAL A 36 -19.03 8.42 11.59
N SER A 37 -19.60 9.55 12.00
CA SER A 37 -20.97 9.93 11.64
C SER A 37 -20.97 10.80 10.38
N CYS A 38 -21.77 10.42 9.38
CA CYS A 38 -21.94 11.20 8.15
C CYS A 38 -23.11 12.19 8.30
N ASN A 39 -22.80 13.46 8.57
CA ASN A 39 -23.80 14.54 8.57
C ASN A 39 -23.85 15.28 7.23
N LYS A 40 -24.90 16.09 7.05
CA LYS A 40 -25.13 16.89 5.84
C LYS A 40 -24.00 17.88 5.54
N ASP A 41 -23.42 18.48 6.58
CA ASP A 41 -22.41 19.52 6.45
C ASP A 41 -20.99 18.94 6.39
N ALA A 42 -20.61 18.12 7.37
CA ALA A 42 -19.30 17.49 7.43
C ALA A 42 -19.33 16.18 8.25
N PRO A 43 -18.38 15.25 8.04
CA PRO A 43 -18.20 14.09 8.91
C PRO A 43 -17.85 14.50 10.34
N ILE A 44 -18.40 13.78 11.33
CA ILE A 44 -18.10 13.97 12.75
C ILE A 44 -17.43 12.71 13.30
N HIS A 45 -16.54 12.86 14.29
CA HIS A 45 -15.77 11.77 14.94
C HIS A 45 -14.75 11.08 14.02
N THR A 46 -14.02 11.85 13.21
CA THR A 46 -13.00 11.32 12.29
C THR A 46 -11.69 10.90 12.95
N GLU A 47 -11.44 11.34 14.19
CA GLU A 47 -10.20 11.07 14.92
C GLU A 47 -10.30 9.79 15.76
N SER A 48 -9.25 8.97 15.75
CA SER A 48 -9.15 7.75 16.55
C SER A 48 -8.69 8.07 17.98
N ILE A 49 -9.63 8.13 18.93
CA ILE A 49 -9.31 8.34 20.36
C ILE A 49 -8.97 6.98 21.01
N GLN A 50 -7.78 6.46 20.73
CA GLN A 50 -7.33 5.15 21.23
C GLN A 50 -6.18 5.20 22.25
N TYR A 51 -5.75 6.38 22.70
CA TYR A 51 -4.70 6.47 23.70
C TYR A 51 -5.15 5.89 25.05
N SER A 52 -4.20 5.30 25.79
CA SER A 52 -4.47 4.53 27.02
C SER A 52 -5.21 5.32 28.10
N GLY A 53 -4.98 6.62 28.18
CA GLY A 53 -5.59 7.52 29.16
C GLY A 53 -6.95 8.12 28.77
N ALA A 54 -7.47 7.86 27.56
CA ALA A 54 -8.63 8.58 27.02
C ALA A 54 -9.89 8.46 27.86
N TYR A 55 -10.06 7.31 28.51
CA TYR A 55 -11.22 6.99 29.32
C TYR A 55 -10.83 6.45 30.69
N ALA A 56 -9.61 6.76 31.14
CA ALA A 56 -9.11 6.33 32.45
C ALA A 56 -9.97 6.87 33.60
N SER A 57 -10.51 8.09 33.46
CA SER A 57 -11.47 8.67 34.41
C SER A 57 -12.77 7.88 34.50
N MET A 58 -13.17 7.19 33.43
CA MET A 58 -14.38 6.37 33.36
C MET A 58 -14.10 4.89 33.68
N GLY A 59 -12.89 4.57 34.17
CA GLY A 59 -12.48 3.21 34.52
C GLY A 59 -12.30 2.27 33.30
N THR A 60 -12.20 2.81 32.08
CA THR A 60 -12.03 1.99 30.86
C THR A 60 -10.55 1.89 30.48
N ASP A 61 -10.02 0.67 30.44
CA ASP A 61 -8.65 0.39 29.98
C ASP A 61 -8.59 0.28 28.44
N ASN A 62 -7.95 1.28 27.83
CA ASN A 62 -7.67 1.36 26.40
C ASN A 62 -6.25 0.88 26.03
N SER A 63 -5.49 0.29 26.97
CA SER A 63 -4.12 -0.16 26.68
C SER A 63 -4.09 -1.16 25.51
N SER A 64 -3.24 -0.87 24.52
CA SER A 64 -3.06 -1.68 23.32
C SER A 64 -2.24 -2.93 23.65
N ARG A 65 -2.89 -3.97 24.18
CA ARG A 65 -2.27 -5.28 24.38
C ARG A 65 -2.23 -6.04 23.06
N LEU A 66 -1.06 -6.60 22.75
CA LEU A 66 -0.82 -7.36 21.51
C LEU A 66 -1.75 -8.58 21.43
N ASP A 67 -2.04 -9.22 22.57
CA ASP A 67 -2.99 -10.33 22.66
C ASP A 67 -4.42 -9.92 22.25
N ARG A 68 -4.85 -8.70 22.64
CA ARG A 68 -6.17 -8.17 22.29
C ARG A 68 -6.24 -7.83 20.80
N PHE A 69 -5.16 -7.30 20.25
CA PHE A 69 -5.05 -7.04 18.81
C PHE A 69 -5.11 -8.35 18.01
N SER A 70 -4.29 -9.35 18.38
CA SER A 70 -4.24 -10.65 17.69
C SER A 70 -5.58 -11.37 17.68
N ASN A 71 -6.32 -11.34 18.80
CA ASN A 71 -7.63 -11.98 18.90
C ASN A 71 -8.74 -11.27 18.09
N ASN A 72 -8.59 -9.95 17.88
CA ASN A 72 -9.59 -9.12 17.20
C ASN A 72 -9.28 -8.89 15.72
N PHE A 73 -8.01 -8.94 15.33
CA PHE A 73 -7.56 -8.72 13.96
C PHE A 73 -7.97 -9.90 13.08
N ARG A 74 -8.72 -9.61 12.02
CA ARG A 74 -9.16 -10.62 11.04
C ARG A 74 -9.08 -10.04 9.65
N VAL A 75 -8.71 -10.88 8.68
CA VAL A 75 -8.68 -10.52 7.26
C VAL A 75 -9.59 -11.48 6.51
N GLU A 76 -10.52 -10.93 5.74
CA GLU A 76 -11.46 -11.71 4.91
C GLU A 76 -11.32 -11.29 3.45
N VAL A 77 -10.89 -12.20 2.59
CA VAL A 77 -10.78 -11.93 1.15
C VAL A 77 -12.18 -11.96 0.54
N VAL A 78 -12.63 -10.83 -0.01
CA VAL A 78 -13.94 -10.68 -0.64
C VAL A 78 -13.87 -11.09 -2.11
N ARG A 79 -12.82 -10.66 -2.81
CA ARG A 79 -12.56 -11.00 -4.21
C ARG A 79 -11.07 -11.14 -4.46
N LEU A 80 -10.70 -12.15 -5.23
CA LEU A 80 -9.34 -12.36 -5.71
C LEU A 80 -9.38 -12.64 -7.21
N ASN A 81 -8.83 -11.72 -7.99
CA ASN A 81 -8.61 -11.85 -9.42
C ASN A 81 -7.10 -11.95 -9.71
N GLU A 82 -6.72 -12.15 -10.96
CA GLU A 82 -5.30 -12.24 -11.34
C GLU A 82 -4.53 -10.93 -11.14
N ASP A 83 -5.17 -9.79 -11.41
CA ASP A 83 -4.56 -8.47 -11.29
C ASP A 83 -5.17 -7.62 -10.14
N ASP A 84 -6.34 -8.01 -9.58
CA ASP A 84 -7.01 -7.26 -8.51
C ASP A 84 -7.23 -8.11 -7.25
N MET A 85 -7.18 -7.48 -6.08
CA MET A 85 -7.54 -8.11 -4.81
C MET A 85 -8.37 -7.18 -3.93
N GLU A 86 -9.48 -7.68 -3.40
CA GLU A 86 -10.30 -7.01 -2.40
C GLU A 86 -10.41 -7.85 -1.13
N PHE A 87 -10.13 -7.23 0.01
CA PHE A 87 -10.19 -7.88 1.31
C PHE A 87 -10.64 -6.90 2.39
N ASP A 88 -11.41 -7.41 3.34
CA ASP A 88 -11.78 -6.70 4.55
C ASP A 88 -10.68 -6.91 5.59
N MET A 89 -10.15 -5.82 6.15
CA MET A 89 -9.35 -5.84 7.38
C MET A 89 -10.22 -5.37 8.54
N ILE A 90 -10.47 -6.26 9.49
CA ILE A 90 -11.29 -6.00 10.67
C ILE A 90 -10.38 -5.87 11.88
N GLY A 91 -10.59 -4.83 12.69
CA GLY A 91 -9.85 -4.65 13.95
C GLY A 91 -8.44 -4.05 13.81
N THR A 92 -8.14 -3.42 12.67
CA THR A 92 -6.90 -2.64 12.48
C THR A 92 -7.18 -1.14 12.44
N ASP A 93 -6.17 -0.34 12.80
CA ASP A 93 -6.20 1.10 12.63
C ASP A 93 -5.83 1.51 11.19
N ALA A 94 -6.33 2.67 10.76
CA ALA A 94 -6.06 3.25 9.44
C ALA A 94 -4.56 3.52 9.22
N ALA A 95 -3.80 3.78 10.29
CA ALA A 95 -2.35 4.00 10.21
C ALA A 95 -1.59 2.74 9.72
N ILE A 96 -1.98 1.55 10.17
CA ILE A 96 -1.38 0.27 9.76
C ILE A 96 -1.75 -0.03 8.30
N ALA A 97 -3.00 0.23 7.93
CA ALA A 97 -3.47 0.18 6.55
C ALA A 97 -2.62 1.04 5.60
N ASN A 98 -2.28 2.27 6.02
CA ASN A 98 -1.46 3.20 5.23
C ASN A 98 0.01 2.77 5.09
N SER A 99 0.56 1.99 6.05
CA SER A 99 1.97 1.63 6.05
C SER A 99 2.33 0.57 5.00
N PHE A 100 1.38 -0.27 4.60
CA PHE A 100 1.56 -1.28 3.54
C PHE A 100 1.90 -0.66 2.17
N SER A 101 1.66 0.63 1.97
CA SER A 101 1.92 1.33 0.70
C SER A 101 3.40 1.68 0.47
N GLY A 102 4.32 1.36 1.38
CA GLY A 102 5.62 2.05 1.37
C GLY A 102 6.83 1.33 1.96
N ILE A 103 7.07 0.05 1.66
CA ILE A 103 8.31 -0.60 2.11
C ILE A 103 8.98 -1.34 0.95
N LEU A 104 10.21 -0.90 0.59
CA LEU A 104 11.41 -1.71 0.30
C LEU A 104 12.47 -0.89 -0.47
N ILE A 105 13.51 -0.39 0.21
CA ILE A 105 14.72 0.15 -0.45
C ILE A 105 15.67 -1.01 -0.78
N ALA A 106 16.20 -1.05 -2.00
CA ALA A 106 17.36 -1.84 -2.34
C ALA A 106 18.23 -1.06 -3.33
N GLU A 107 19.53 -0.96 -3.03
CA GLU A 107 20.50 -0.37 -3.94
C GLU A 107 20.62 -1.19 -5.24
N PRO A 108 20.89 -0.55 -6.39
CA PRO A 108 21.09 -1.26 -7.65
C PRO A 108 22.30 -2.18 -7.50
N ASN A 109 22.07 -3.46 -7.77
CA ASN A 109 23.06 -4.52 -7.70
C ASN A 109 22.87 -5.44 -8.91
N GLU A 110 23.83 -6.32 -9.19
CA GLU A 110 23.78 -7.28 -10.31
C GLU A 110 22.56 -8.23 -10.21
N LYS A 111 22.07 -8.44 -8.98
CA LYS A 111 20.84 -9.19 -8.68
C LYS A 111 19.54 -8.38 -8.82
N ASN A 112 19.66 -7.05 -8.95
CA ASN A 112 18.55 -6.09 -8.94
C ASN A 112 18.40 -5.33 -10.27
N THR A 113 19.16 -5.71 -11.30
CA THR A 113 19.17 -5.04 -12.60
C THR A 113 18.95 -6.04 -13.73
N ILE A 114 17.98 -5.74 -14.60
CA ILE A 114 17.64 -6.53 -15.80
C ILE A 114 17.85 -5.62 -17.01
N VAL A 115 18.49 -6.14 -18.06
CA VAL A 115 18.72 -5.39 -19.30
C VAL A 115 17.82 -5.90 -20.42
N PHE A 116 17.13 -4.98 -21.10
CA PHE A 116 16.38 -5.26 -22.31
C PHE A 116 16.97 -4.52 -23.50
N LYS A 117 17.03 -5.18 -24.66
CA LYS A 117 17.42 -4.60 -25.94
C LYS A 117 16.21 -4.45 -26.84
N LEU A 118 16.11 -3.31 -27.52
CA LEU A 118 15.15 -3.10 -28.59
C LEU A 118 15.92 -2.69 -29.84
N HIS A 119 15.83 -3.52 -30.88
CA HIS A 119 16.40 -3.23 -32.18
C HIS A 119 15.36 -3.48 -33.27
N VAL A 120 14.81 -2.41 -33.85
CA VAL A 120 13.74 -2.49 -34.85
C VAL A 120 13.99 -1.47 -35.95
N GLN A 121 13.95 -1.93 -37.20
CA GLN A 121 14.14 -1.12 -38.39
C GLN A 121 12.92 -1.20 -39.32
N CYS A 122 12.44 -0.05 -39.78
CA CYS A 122 11.44 0.03 -40.85
C CYS A 122 12.15 0.22 -42.19
N LYS A 123 12.10 -0.79 -43.07
CA LYS A 123 12.74 -0.73 -44.39
C LYS A 123 12.13 0.37 -45.27
N ARG A 124 12.96 1.01 -46.10
CA ARG A 124 12.48 2.00 -47.08
C ARG A 124 11.47 1.35 -48.02
N GLY A 125 10.33 2.00 -48.22
CA GLY A 125 9.22 1.49 -49.04
C GLY A 125 8.21 0.58 -48.31
N SER A 126 8.44 0.27 -47.03
CA SER A 126 7.46 -0.47 -46.20
C SER A 126 6.40 0.48 -45.62
N PRO A 127 5.17 0.01 -45.32
CA PRO A 127 4.20 0.81 -44.57
C PRO A 127 4.71 1.12 -43.16
N ARG A 128 4.14 2.14 -42.51
CA ARG A 128 4.47 2.52 -41.13
C ARG A 128 4.24 1.32 -40.19
N ILE A 129 5.22 1.02 -39.35
CA ILE A 129 5.15 -0.08 -38.38
C ILE A 129 4.89 0.46 -36.97
N LYS A 130 4.13 -0.30 -36.17
CA LYS A 130 3.95 -0.04 -34.73
C LYS A 130 4.86 -1.01 -33.99
N VAL A 131 5.82 -0.47 -33.25
CA VAL A 131 6.70 -1.24 -32.37
C VAL A 131 5.98 -1.41 -31.04
N LYS A 132 5.82 -2.65 -30.60
CA LYS A 132 5.18 -3.01 -29.34
C LYS A 132 6.22 -3.53 -28.33
N SER A 133 5.80 -3.72 -27.09
CA SER A 133 6.65 -4.23 -26.01
C SER A 133 7.14 -5.66 -26.23
N ASP A 134 6.45 -6.46 -27.03
CA ASP A 134 6.91 -7.79 -27.47
C ASP A 134 8.27 -7.79 -28.20
N ALA A 135 8.67 -6.65 -28.76
CA ALA A 135 9.95 -6.50 -29.46
C ALA A 135 11.15 -6.35 -28.51
N LEU A 136 10.93 -6.18 -27.20
CA LEU A 136 11.98 -6.12 -26.19
C LEU A 136 12.56 -7.51 -25.92
N LYS A 137 13.87 -7.67 -26.09
CA LYS A 137 14.60 -8.91 -25.81
C LYS A 137 15.41 -8.76 -24.53
N TRP A 138 15.24 -9.69 -23.59
CA TRP A 138 16.06 -9.74 -22.40
C TRP A 138 17.50 -10.16 -22.73
N LEU A 139 18.47 -9.46 -22.13
CA LEU A 139 19.90 -9.75 -22.24
C LEU A 139 20.43 -10.27 -20.89
N PRO A 140 20.68 -11.58 -20.75
CA PRO A 140 21.09 -12.18 -19.49
C PRO A 140 22.56 -11.96 -19.13
N ASN A 141 23.37 -11.56 -20.11
CA ASN A 141 24.80 -11.28 -19.94
C ASN A 141 25.07 -9.78 -19.71
N GLY A 142 24.03 -8.95 -19.68
CA GLY A 142 24.12 -7.50 -19.49
C GLY A 142 24.12 -6.70 -20.79
N SER A 143 24.44 -5.42 -20.68
CA SER A 143 24.53 -4.46 -21.78
C SER A 143 25.52 -4.91 -22.87
N GLU A 144 25.07 -4.89 -24.12
CA GLU A 144 25.90 -5.11 -25.32
C GLU A 144 26.34 -3.78 -25.95
N LEU A 145 25.71 -2.66 -25.59
CA LEU A 145 26.12 -1.33 -26.05
C LEU A 145 27.42 -0.90 -25.39
N VAL A 146 28.39 -0.58 -26.24
CA VAL A 146 29.71 -0.07 -25.82
C VAL A 146 29.54 1.35 -25.29
N LYS A 147 30.08 1.60 -24.11
CA LYS A 147 30.14 2.94 -23.54
C LYS A 147 31.15 3.76 -24.33
N GLU A 148 30.75 4.94 -24.80
CA GLU A 148 31.71 5.88 -25.41
C GLU A 148 32.67 6.40 -24.32
N THR A 149 33.84 5.77 -24.18
CA THR A 149 34.88 6.24 -23.29
C THR A 149 35.53 7.48 -23.91
N ARG A 150 35.14 8.67 -23.44
CA ARG A 150 35.90 9.91 -23.70
C ARG A 150 37.22 9.82 -22.92
N ASN A 151 38.24 9.22 -23.55
CA ASN A 151 39.67 9.57 -23.52
C ASN A 151 40.59 8.33 -23.64
N VAL A 152 41.18 8.21 -24.84
CA VAL A 152 42.58 7.90 -25.17
C VAL A 152 43.46 7.31 -24.05
N ALA A 153 43.74 6.01 -24.12
CA ALA A 153 45.08 5.45 -24.29
C ALA A 153 44.97 3.92 -24.36
N SER A 154 45.71 3.36 -25.30
CA SER A 154 45.95 1.94 -25.55
C SER A 154 46.03 1.07 -24.28
N ASP A 155 45.18 0.05 -24.21
CA ASP A 155 45.56 -1.29 -23.75
C ASP A 155 44.66 -2.34 -24.42
N SER A 156 45.25 -3.16 -25.28
CA SER A 156 44.60 -4.05 -26.23
C SER A 156 44.20 -5.42 -25.65
N SER A 157 43.76 -5.48 -24.39
CA SER A 157 43.37 -6.75 -23.76
C SER A 157 42.15 -6.71 -22.85
N SER A 158 41.58 -5.53 -22.55
CA SER A 158 40.34 -5.45 -21.78
C SER A 158 39.13 -5.49 -22.72
N LYS A 159 38.11 -6.29 -22.37
CA LYS A 159 36.80 -6.28 -23.06
C LYS A 159 36.28 -4.83 -23.09
N PRO A 160 35.65 -4.39 -24.19
CA PRO A 160 35.07 -3.04 -24.28
C PRO A 160 34.14 -2.78 -23.07
N GLU A 161 34.30 -1.64 -22.42
CA GLU A 161 33.47 -1.26 -21.27
C GLU A 161 32.03 -1.06 -21.72
N THR A 162 31.13 -1.89 -21.21
CA THR A 162 29.68 -1.76 -21.39
C THR A 162 29.07 -1.04 -20.17
N TYR A 163 27.82 -0.58 -20.29
CA TYR A 163 27.17 0.17 -19.21
C TYR A 163 26.89 -0.67 -17.95
N THR A 164 26.94 -1.99 -18.05
CA THR A 164 26.79 -2.93 -16.93
C THR A 164 27.75 -4.10 -17.10
N TYR A 165 28.45 -4.48 -16.04
CA TYR A 165 29.21 -5.72 -15.96
C TYR A 165 28.46 -6.72 -15.09
N PHE A 166 28.12 -7.90 -15.62
CA PHE A 166 27.58 -9.01 -14.83
C PHE A 166 28.69 -10.06 -14.65
N GLY A 167 29.03 -10.38 -13.39
CA GLY A 167 30.06 -11.37 -13.10
C GLY A 167 29.69 -12.80 -13.52
N CYS A 168 28.39 -13.07 -13.65
CA CYS A 168 27.82 -14.36 -14.07
C CYS A 168 26.56 -14.14 -14.93
N SER A 169 26.28 -15.07 -15.84
CA SER A 169 25.05 -15.04 -16.66
C SER A 169 23.80 -15.27 -15.80
N GLN A 170 22.79 -14.43 -16.00
CA GLN A 170 21.50 -14.55 -15.31
C GLN A 170 20.66 -15.74 -15.82
N GLU A 171 21.02 -16.40 -16.94
CA GLU A 171 20.32 -17.59 -17.46
C GLU A 171 20.42 -18.79 -16.50
N THR A 172 21.48 -18.84 -15.69
CA THR A 172 21.73 -19.95 -14.76
C THR A 172 20.87 -19.90 -13.50
N ILE A 173 20.11 -18.82 -13.31
CA ILE A 173 19.23 -18.64 -12.15
C ILE A 173 17.97 -19.48 -12.36
N PRO A 174 17.70 -20.51 -11.53
CA PRO A 174 16.63 -21.48 -11.77
C PRO A 174 15.23 -20.85 -11.77
N GLU A 175 15.04 -19.72 -11.10
CA GLU A 175 13.79 -18.94 -11.10
C GLU A 175 13.46 -18.38 -12.48
N PHE A 176 14.47 -17.94 -13.24
CA PHE A 176 14.30 -17.34 -14.58
C PHE A 176 14.23 -18.40 -15.69
N VAL A 177 14.79 -19.59 -15.47
CA VAL A 177 14.59 -20.74 -16.36
C VAL A 177 13.14 -21.19 -16.35
N LYS A 178 12.50 -21.20 -15.17
CA LYS A 178 11.09 -21.56 -15.02
C LYS A 178 10.16 -20.48 -15.58
N ASN A 179 10.49 -19.21 -15.36
CA ASN A 179 9.71 -18.06 -15.80
C ASN A 179 10.59 -17.06 -16.56
N PRO A 180 10.58 -17.07 -17.90
CA PRO A 180 11.42 -16.17 -18.68
C PRO A 180 11.04 -14.71 -18.43
N ILE A 181 12.06 -13.84 -18.39
CA ILE A 181 11.88 -12.41 -18.15
C ILE A 181 11.28 -11.76 -19.41
N ILE A 182 10.00 -11.41 -19.32
CA ILE A 182 9.24 -10.73 -20.40
C ILE A 182 8.42 -9.58 -19.82
N PRO A 183 8.10 -8.55 -20.63
CA PRO A 183 7.10 -7.55 -20.24
C PRO A 183 5.75 -8.22 -19.96
N LYS A 184 5.08 -7.84 -18.86
CA LYS A 184 3.76 -8.36 -18.48
C LYS A 184 2.71 -8.15 -19.58
N TYR A 185 2.75 -6.99 -20.26
CA TYR A 185 1.85 -6.63 -21.34
C TYR A 185 2.62 -6.49 -22.66
N PRO A 186 2.54 -7.47 -23.58
CA PRO A 186 3.31 -7.49 -24.82
C PRO A 186 2.78 -6.49 -25.88
N ASP A 187 1.55 -6.01 -25.74
CA ASP A 187 0.82 -5.24 -26.75
C ASP A 187 0.89 -3.71 -26.58
N ILE A 188 1.59 -3.24 -25.53
CA ILE A 188 1.84 -1.80 -25.31
C ILE A 188 2.67 -1.25 -26.48
N ILE A 189 2.19 -0.18 -27.12
CA ILE A 189 2.89 0.47 -28.23
C ILE A 189 4.00 1.37 -27.66
N ILE A 190 5.25 1.08 -28.03
CA ILE A 190 6.43 1.89 -27.65
C ILE A 190 6.64 3.03 -28.64
N ALA A 191 6.63 2.72 -29.94
CA ALA A 191 6.94 3.68 -31.00
C ALA A 191 6.20 3.37 -32.31
N LYS A 192 6.05 4.38 -33.16
CA LYS A 192 5.56 4.23 -34.53
C LYS A 192 6.65 4.67 -35.49
N LEU A 193 7.15 3.76 -36.31
CA LEU A 193 8.24 4.01 -37.24
C LEU A 193 7.72 4.20 -38.66
N GLY A 194 8.28 5.20 -39.33
CA GLY A 194 8.13 5.44 -40.77
C GLY A 194 9.23 4.79 -41.60
N PRO A 195 9.05 4.74 -42.92
CA PRO A 195 10.01 4.09 -43.82
C PRO A 195 11.40 4.71 -43.71
N GLY A 196 12.41 3.88 -43.47
CA GLY A 196 13.80 4.30 -43.30
C GLY A 196 14.21 4.68 -41.86
N GLN A 197 13.30 4.60 -40.89
CA GLN A 197 13.62 4.83 -39.48
C GLN A 197 14.04 3.54 -38.77
N GLU A 198 14.94 3.68 -37.80
CA GLU A 198 15.47 2.60 -36.98
C GLU A 198 15.58 3.05 -35.53
N ILE A 199 15.29 2.13 -34.61
CA ILE A 199 15.52 2.31 -33.18
C ILE A 199 16.45 1.19 -32.72
N GLU A 200 17.55 1.60 -32.09
CA GLU A 200 18.43 0.74 -31.31
C GLU A 200 18.57 1.36 -29.92
N LEU A 201 18.17 0.62 -28.88
CA LEU A 201 18.33 1.05 -27.49
C LEU A 201 18.50 -0.14 -26.56
N GLU A 202 19.12 0.14 -25.40
CA GLU A 202 19.12 -0.74 -24.24
C GLU A 202 18.47 -0.04 -23.05
N ALA A 203 17.57 -0.76 -22.38
CA ALA A 203 16.84 -0.30 -21.22
C ALA A 203 17.28 -1.10 -20.00
N HIS A 204 17.78 -0.40 -18.98
CA HIS A 204 18.25 -0.99 -17.73
C HIS A 204 17.16 -0.84 -16.68
N ALA A 205 16.46 -1.94 -16.39
CA ALA A 205 15.42 -2.00 -15.37
C ALA A 205 16.05 -2.28 -14.01
N VAL A 206 16.02 -1.27 -13.12
CA VAL A 206 16.53 -1.37 -11.75
C VAL A 206 15.37 -1.45 -10.76
N LYS A 207 15.56 -2.25 -9.70
CA LYS A 207 14.65 -2.26 -8.55
C LYS A 207 14.63 -0.87 -7.89
N GLY A 208 13.44 -0.37 -7.56
CA GLY A 208 13.24 0.93 -6.92
C GLY A 208 11.92 0.99 -6.15
N ILE A 209 11.53 2.18 -5.70
CA ILE A 209 10.35 2.40 -4.84
C ILE A 209 9.40 3.41 -5.46
N GLY A 210 8.09 3.12 -5.39
CA GLY A 210 7.02 4.06 -5.74
C GLY A 210 7.15 5.44 -5.11
N LYS A 211 7.71 5.55 -3.89
CA LYS A 211 7.99 6.85 -3.22
C LYS A 211 8.94 7.74 -4.03
N THR A 212 9.93 7.16 -4.70
CA THR A 212 10.89 7.90 -5.52
C THR A 212 10.28 8.28 -6.86
N HIS A 213 9.54 7.35 -7.49
CA HIS A 213 8.87 7.60 -8.76
C HIS A 213 7.72 6.60 -8.97
N ALA A 214 6.60 7.07 -9.53
CA ALA A 214 5.39 6.25 -9.74
C ALA A 214 5.61 4.99 -10.58
N LYS A 215 6.63 4.96 -11.47
CA LYS A 215 7.03 3.78 -12.26
C LYS A 215 7.40 2.54 -11.45
N TRP A 216 7.79 2.74 -10.18
CA TRP A 216 8.12 1.68 -9.24
C TRP A 216 6.98 1.41 -8.25
N SER A 217 5.80 2.01 -8.46
CA SER A 217 4.59 1.60 -7.76
C SER A 217 4.22 0.20 -8.24
N PRO A 218 4.14 -0.80 -7.34
CA PRO A 218 3.75 -2.16 -7.72
C PRO A 218 2.24 -2.29 -7.94
N VAL A 219 1.46 -1.26 -7.55
CA VAL A 219 0.00 -1.19 -7.65
C VAL A 219 -0.38 -0.02 -8.56
N ALA A 220 -1.43 -0.19 -9.36
CA ALA A 220 -2.00 0.86 -10.16
C ALA A 220 -2.76 1.85 -9.26
N THR A 221 -3.60 1.35 -8.36
CA THR A 221 -4.28 2.17 -7.34
C THR A 221 -4.62 1.30 -6.14
N ALA A 222 -4.13 1.71 -4.96
CA ALA A 222 -4.52 1.14 -3.68
C ALA A 222 -5.39 2.15 -2.93
N TRP A 223 -6.56 1.71 -2.47
CA TRP A 223 -7.45 2.55 -1.68
C TRP A 223 -8.21 1.72 -0.67
N TYR A 224 -8.72 2.38 0.36
CA TYR A 224 -9.59 1.76 1.34
C TYR A 224 -10.80 2.63 1.62
N ARG A 225 -11.85 1.98 2.12
CA ARG A 225 -13.01 2.66 2.69
C ARG A 225 -13.46 1.98 3.96
N MET A 226 -14.02 2.76 4.87
CA MET A 226 -14.76 2.21 6.01
C MET A 226 -16.05 1.57 5.52
N LEU A 227 -16.42 0.43 6.11
CA LEU A 227 -17.69 -0.22 5.81
C LEU A 227 -18.86 0.64 6.33
N PRO A 228 -19.80 1.09 5.47
CA PRO A 228 -20.92 1.90 5.92
C PRO A 228 -21.95 1.06 6.67
N GLU A 229 -22.50 1.63 7.75
CA GLU A 229 -23.64 1.09 8.48
C GLU A 229 -24.83 2.04 8.35
N LEU A 230 -25.96 1.53 7.85
CA LEU A 230 -27.16 2.32 7.64
C LEU A 230 -28.18 2.05 8.76
N TYR A 231 -28.57 3.13 9.44
CA TYR A 231 -29.57 3.11 10.50
C TYR A 231 -30.86 3.77 10.00
N TYR A 232 -31.99 3.09 10.19
CA TYR A 232 -33.31 3.70 9.95
C TYR A 232 -33.95 4.08 11.28
N TRP A 233 -34.48 5.29 11.34
CA TRP A 233 -35.20 5.83 12.49
C TRP A 233 -36.70 5.75 12.22
N LYS A 234 -37.42 4.93 12.99
CA LYS A 234 -38.89 4.92 13.00
C LYS A 234 -39.36 5.25 14.41
N ILE A 235 -40.07 6.37 14.57
CA ILE A 235 -40.72 6.86 15.82
C ILE A 235 -39.99 6.37 17.08
N SER A 236 -38.97 7.11 17.48
CA SER A 236 -38.16 6.88 18.70
C SER A 236 -37.34 5.59 18.76
N LYS A 237 -37.32 4.76 17.71
CA LYS A 237 -36.57 3.50 17.68
C LYS A 237 -35.59 3.46 16.50
N MET A 238 -34.31 3.33 16.82
CA MET A 238 -33.24 3.10 15.83
C MET A 238 -33.16 1.61 15.52
N THR A 239 -33.23 1.23 14.23
CA THR A 239 -33.06 -0.16 13.79
C THR A 239 -31.97 -0.23 12.73
N LEU A 240 -30.98 -1.13 12.92
CA LEU A 240 -29.89 -1.37 11.98
C LEU A 240 -30.41 -2.17 10.77
N LEU A 241 -30.26 -1.61 9.57
CA LEU A 241 -30.49 -2.31 8.31
C LEU A 241 -29.24 -3.15 8.01
N LYS A 242 -29.17 -4.35 8.63
CA LYS A 242 -28.18 -5.42 8.38
C LYS A 242 -26.78 -4.95 7.94
N ASN A 243 -25.83 -5.00 8.88
CA ASN A 243 -24.43 -5.23 8.56
C ASN A 243 -23.77 -5.91 9.76
N SER A 244 -23.12 -7.07 9.59
CA SER A 244 -22.57 -7.86 10.69
C SER A 244 -21.08 -7.59 10.96
N LYS A 245 -20.44 -6.76 10.14
CA LYS A 245 -18.99 -6.50 10.18
C LYS A 245 -18.69 -5.10 10.73
N ALA A 246 -18.81 -4.95 12.05
CA ALA A 246 -18.40 -3.72 12.72
C ALA A 246 -16.88 -3.49 12.57
N ASN A 247 -16.46 -2.25 12.33
CA ASN A 247 -15.05 -1.83 12.26
C ASN A 247 -14.22 -2.53 11.17
N ALA A 248 -14.84 -2.81 10.01
CA ALA A 248 -14.16 -3.32 8.84
C ALA A 248 -13.68 -2.18 7.93
N LEU A 249 -12.43 -2.27 7.49
CA LEU A 249 -11.88 -1.50 6.39
C LEU A 249 -11.84 -2.41 5.16
N LEU A 250 -12.57 -2.04 4.11
CA LEU A 250 -12.43 -2.71 2.83
C LEU A 250 -11.22 -2.12 2.13
N MET A 251 -10.20 -2.95 1.90
CA MET A 251 -9.04 -2.66 1.06
C MET A 251 -9.27 -3.17 -0.34
N CYS A 252 -8.91 -2.34 -1.32
CA CYS A 252 -8.92 -2.68 -2.72
C CYS A 252 -7.52 -2.38 -3.30
N LEU A 253 -6.91 -3.41 -3.87
CA LEU A 253 -5.64 -3.35 -4.59
C LEU A 253 -5.91 -3.71 -6.05
N ILE A 254 -5.53 -2.79 -6.94
CA ILE A 254 -5.57 -2.89 -8.40
C ILE A 254 -4.15 -2.67 -8.90
#